data_AF-A0A7H0YHC0-F1
#
_entry.id   AF-A0A7H0YHC0-F1
#
_cell.length_a   1.000
_cell.length_b   1.000
_cell.length_c   1.000
_cell.angle_alpha   90.00
_cell.angle_beta   90.00
_cell.angle_gamma   90.00
#
_symmetry.space_group_name_H-M   'P 1'
#
loop_
_entity.id
_entity.type
_entity.pdbx_description
1 polymer ?
#
loop_
_entity_poly.entity_id
_entity_poly.type
_entity_poly.pdbx_seq_one_letter_code
_entity_poly.pdbx_strand_id
1 'polypeptide(L)'
;MLNYRLHLLAAQYGWHHNKRYNLYQKVNGRVFVYVTPMLWGYAQVQLYKRGYSEMSVCKLELRAETAERYRDLFQVGEVWIQKYSSGDEKLMASDIYAVSNPKGVWGTKAEEGLYWIR
;
A
#
# COMPACT_ATOMS: atom_id res chain seq x y z
N MET A 1 21.25 -1.08 6.50
CA MET A 1 21.14 -0.87 7.96
C MET A 1 19.68 -1.12 8.35
N LEU A 2 19.42 -1.94 9.38
CA LEU A 2 18.06 -2.31 9.77
C LEU A 2 17.36 -1.11 10.43
N ASN A 3 16.23 -0.63 9.91
CA ASN A 3 15.50 0.49 10.51
C ASN A 3 14.64 -0.03 11.68
N TYR A 4 15.24 -0.11 12.87
CA TYR A 4 14.59 -0.67 14.06
C TYR A 4 13.28 0.05 14.44
N ARG A 5 13.23 1.38 14.27
CA ARG A 5 12.01 2.17 14.50
C ARG A 5 10.87 1.73 13.59
N LEU A 6 11.17 1.44 12.33
CA LEU A 6 10.18 0.98 11.37
C LEU A 6 9.64 -0.42 11.71
N HIS A 7 10.51 -1.33 12.16
CA HIS A 7 10.09 -2.65 12.61
C HIS A 7 9.16 -2.60 13.82
N LEU A 8 9.47 -1.75 14.81
CA LEU A 8 8.61 -1.56 15.96
C LEU A 8 7.26 -0.97 15.57
N LEU A 9 7.25 0.04 14.68
CA LEU A 9 6.02 0.62 14.17
C LEU A 9 5.17 -0.42 13.43
N ALA A 10 5.77 -1.20 12.54
CA ALA A 10 5.08 -2.28 11.83
C ALA A 10 4.48 -3.30 12.81
N ALA A 11 5.22 -3.69 13.85
CA ALA A 11 4.73 -4.61 14.88
C ALA A 11 3.54 -4.04 15.66
N GLN A 12 3.49 -2.74 15.95
CA GLN A 12 2.34 -2.09 16.61
C GLN A 12 1.03 -2.25 15.82
N TYR A 13 1.11 -2.26 14.49
CA TYR A 13 -0.05 -2.45 13.61
C TYR A 13 -0.26 -3.92 13.20
N GLY A 14 0.56 -4.86 13.71
CA GLY A 14 0.48 -6.28 13.38
C GLY A 14 0.94 -6.63 11.95
N TRP A 15 1.87 -5.86 11.39
CA TRP A 15 2.46 -6.12 10.07
C TRP A 15 3.65 -7.07 10.17
N HIS A 16 3.72 -8.01 9.23
CA HIS A 16 4.82 -8.97 9.14
C HIS A 16 5.93 -8.45 8.22
N HIS A 17 7.18 -8.46 8.68
CA HIS A 17 8.31 -8.08 7.83
C HIS A 17 8.84 -9.26 7.01
N ASN A 18 8.73 -9.15 5.68
CA ASN A 18 9.30 -10.09 4.73
C ASN A 18 10.74 -9.70 4.39
N LYS A 19 11.70 -10.38 5.03
CA LYS A 19 13.14 -10.09 4.86
C LYS A 19 13.65 -10.32 3.44
N ARG A 20 13.07 -11.27 2.69
CA ARG A 20 13.53 -11.61 1.33
C ARG A 20 13.29 -10.47 0.34
N TYR A 21 12.17 -9.77 0.50
CA TYR A 21 11.77 -8.69 -0.40
C TYR A 21 11.86 -7.31 0.25
N ASN A 22 12.33 -7.24 1.51
CA ASN A 22 12.45 -6.02 2.30
C ASN A 22 11.16 -5.18 2.29
N LEU A 23 10.04 -5.82 2.61
CA LEU A 23 8.71 -5.19 2.66
C LEU A 23 7.94 -5.66 3.89
N TYR A 24 6.94 -4.88 4.28
CA TYR A 24 6.00 -5.23 5.33
C TYR A 24 4.69 -5.66 4.71
N GLN A 25 4.12 -6.76 5.16
CA GLN A 25 2.91 -7.33 4.59
C GLN A 25 1.84 -7.58 5.66
N LYS A 26 0.59 -7.40 5.25
CA LYS A 26 -0.58 -7.78 6.03
C LYS A 26 -1.63 -8.40 5.11
N VAL A 27 -2.40 -9.36 5.62
CA VAL A 27 -3.41 -10.11 4.87
C VAL A 27 -4.74 -10.03 5.61
N ASN A 28 -5.84 -9.79 4.88
CA ASN A 28 -7.19 -9.90 5.43
C ASN A 28 -8.14 -10.40 4.33
N GLY A 29 -8.84 -11.52 4.59
CA GLY A 29 -9.77 -12.10 3.63
C GLY A 29 -9.14 -12.35 2.25
N ARG A 30 -9.68 -11.66 1.24
CA ARG A 30 -9.32 -11.78 -0.18
C ARG A 30 -8.33 -10.72 -0.67
N VAL A 31 -7.68 -9.99 0.24
CA VAL A 31 -6.66 -8.99 -0.12
C VAL A 31 -5.41 -9.12 0.74
N PHE A 32 -4.31 -8.58 0.22
CA PHE A 32 -3.10 -8.33 0.98
C PHE A 32 -2.53 -6.97 0.63
N VAL A 33 -1.85 -6.36 1.60
CA VAL A 33 -1.24 -5.05 1.46
C VAL A 33 0.25 -5.15 1.76
N TYR A 34 1.05 -4.43 0.98
CA TYR A 34 2.47 -4.24 1.19
C TYR A 34 2.78 -2.79 1.51
N VAL A 35 3.66 -2.56 2.48
CA VAL A 35 4.37 -1.30 2.67
C VAL A 35 5.84 -1.55 2.34
N THR A 36 6.35 -0.86 1.33
CA THR A 36 7.67 -1.13 0.75
C THR A 36 8.55 0.12 0.86
N PRO A 37 9.63 0.07 1.66
CA PRO A 37 10.72 1.02 1.56
C PRO A 37 11.32 1.01 0.16
N MET A 38 11.45 2.19 -0.46
CA MET A 38 12.12 2.36 -1.74
C MET A 38 13.50 3.01 -1.57
N LEU A 39 14.26 3.08 -2.66
CA LEU A 39 15.51 3.85 -2.72
C LEU A 39 15.25 5.34 -2.46
N TRP A 40 16.30 6.09 -2.11
CA TRP A 40 16.25 7.56 -1.93
C TRP A 40 15.28 8.08 -0.87
N GLY A 41 14.88 7.22 0.08
CA GLY A 41 13.99 7.61 1.17
C GLY A 41 12.52 7.61 0.79
N TYR A 42 12.14 7.17 -0.40
CA TYR A 42 10.75 6.99 -0.78
C TYR A 42 10.14 5.75 -0.09
N ALA A 43 8.82 5.71 -0.03
CA ALA A 43 8.08 4.53 0.39
C ALA A 43 6.75 4.42 -0.38
N GLN A 44 6.13 3.24 -0.35
CA GLN A 44 4.80 3.06 -0.92
C GLN A 44 3.95 2.09 -0.12
N VAL A 45 2.65 2.19 -0.29
CA VAL A 45 1.65 1.19 0.10
C VAL A 45 0.92 0.69 -1.13
N GLN A 46 0.79 -0.64 -1.26
CA GLN A 46 0.17 -1.30 -2.40
C GLN A 46 -0.81 -2.35 -1.93
N LEU A 47 -2.02 -2.36 -2.47
CA LEU A 47 -3.02 -3.40 -2.22
C LEU A 47 -3.17 -4.31 -3.44
N TYR A 48 -3.28 -5.60 -3.17
CA TYR A 48 -3.48 -6.65 -4.16
C TYR A 48 -4.66 -7.54 -3.77
N LYS A 49 -5.30 -8.12 -4.79
CA LYS A 49 -6.29 -9.18 -4.60
C LYS A 49 -5.57 -10.53 -4.44
N ARG A 50 -6.10 -11.36 -3.54
CA ARG A 50 -5.60 -12.69 -3.24
C ARG A 50 -6.44 -13.74 -3.99
N GLY A 51 -5.78 -14.51 -4.85
CA GLY A 51 -6.37 -15.60 -5.61
C GLY A 51 -5.31 -16.30 -6.46
N TYR A 52 -5.51 -17.58 -6.81
CA TYR A 52 -4.50 -18.41 -7.50
C TYR A 52 -3.98 -17.80 -8.82
N SER A 53 -4.80 -17.01 -9.52
CA SER A 53 -4.46 -16.33 -10.77
C SER A 53 -4.38 -14.80 -10.67
N GLU A 54 -4.65 -14.23 -9.49
CA GLU A 54 -4.93 -12.78 -9.34
C GLU A 54 -3.84 -12.04 -8.55
N MET A 55 -2.85 -12.76 -8.02
CA MET A 55 -1.76 -12.20 -7.19
C MET A 55 -0.74 -11.35 -7.97
N SER A 56 -0.94 -11.13 -9.27
CA SER A 56 0.03 -10.46 -10.15
C SER A 56 -0.22 -8.97 -10.36
N VAL A 57 -1.42 -8.45 -10.04
CA VAL A 57 -1.78 -7.07 -10.41
C VAL A 57 -2.07 -6.22 -9.17
N CYS A 58 -1.29 -5.15 -9.03
CA CYS A 58 -1.54 -4.08 -8.05
C CYS A 58 -2.89 -3.42 -8.34
N LYS A 59 -3.76 -3.35 -7.33
CA LYS A 59 -5.09 -2.75 -7.46
C LYS A 59 -5.09 -1.30 -7.02
N LEU A 60 -4.48 -0.99 -5.87
CA LEU A 60 -4.33 0.36 -5.35
C LEU A 60 -2.87 0.63 -5.00
N GLU A 61 -2.42 1.85 -5.27
CA GLU A 61 -1.06 2.29 -4.93
C GLU A 61 -1.07 3.74 -4.45
N LEU A 62 -0.31 4.00 -3.39
CA LEU A 62 0.00 5.34 -2.87
C LEU A 62 1.49 5.37 -2.51
N ARG A 63 2.16 6.50 -2.80
CA ARG A 63 3.57 6.68 -2.52
C ARG A 63 3.77 7.76 -1.45
N ALA A 64 4.92 7.75 -0.78
CA ALA A 64 5.34 8.79 0.16
C ALA A 64 6.77 9.26 -0.16
N GLU A 65 6.95 10.59 -0.21
CA GLU A 65 8.17 11.25 -0.67
C GLU A 65 9.31 11.07 0.35
N THR A 66 8.93 10.79 1.59
CA THR A 66 9.86 10.62 2.70
C THR A 66 9.55 9.37 3.50
N ALA A 67 10.63 8.75 3.98
CA ALA A 67 10.63 7.59 4.85
C ALA A 67 10.09 7.91 6.24
N GLU A 68 9.73 9.15 6.54
CA GLU A 68 9.13 9.55 7.80
C GLU A 68 7.61 9.26 7.84
N ARG A 69 7.00 9.02 6.68
CA ARG A 69 5.55 8.81 6.51
C ARG A 69 5.12 7.35 6.60
N TYR A 70 5.99 6.43 7.04
CA TYR A 70 5.60 5.02 7.17
C TYR A 70 4.37 4.80 8.06
N ARG A 71 4.19 5.63 9.10
CA ARG A 71 2.99 5.57 9.95
C ARG A 71 1.73 5.74 9.12
N ASP A 72 1.72 6.73 8.24
CA ASP A 72 0.55 7.04 7.41
C ASP A 72 0.33 5.96 6.37
N LEU A 73 1.40 5.42 5.78
CA LEU A 73 1.32 4.28 4.87
C LEU A 73 0.75 3.03 5.56
N PHE A 74 1.14 2.75 6.80
CA PHE A 74 0.54 1.67 7.58
C PHE A 74 -0.93 1.94 7.89
N GLN A 75 -1.30 3.17 8.28
CA GLN A 75 -2.69 3.55 8.51
C GLN A 75 -3.56 3.43 7.25
N VAL A 76 -3.06 3.90 6.10
CA VAL A 76 -3.74 3.71 4.80
C VAL A 76 -3.88 2.22 4.49
N GLY A 77 -2.83 1.43 4.75
CA GLY A 77 -2.88 -0.01 4.62
C GLY A 77 -3.93 -0.66 5.51
N GLU A 78 -4.08 -0.23 6.77
CA GLU A 78 -5.16 -0.69 7.66
C GLU A 78 -6.54 -0.33 7.11
N VAL A 79 -6.73 0.90 6.61
CA VAL A 79 -8.01 1.33 6.03
C VAL A 79 -8.35 0.48 4.82
N TRP A 80 -7.41 0.33 3.88
CA TRP A 80 -7.60 -0.45 2.66
C TRP A 80 -7.86 -1.93 2.94
N ILE A 81 -7.08 -2.53 3.84
CA ILE A 81 -7.20 -3.97 4.11
C ILE A 81 -8.53 -4.33 4.80
N GLN A 82 -9.13 -3.39 5.54
CA GLN A 82 -10.48 -3.56 6.09
C GLN A 82 -11.55 -3.27 5.04
N LYS A 83 -11.46 -2.12 4.36
CA LYS A 83 -12.44 -1.66 3.34
C LYS A 83 -12.63 -2.67 2.20
N TYR A 84 -11.55 -3.30 1.75
CA TYR A 84 -11.56 -4.20 0.60
C TYR A 84 -11.41 -5.69 0.96
N SER A 85 -11.64 -6.05 2.23
CA SER A 85 -11.46 -7.43 2.72
C SER A 85 -12.22 -8.50 1.92
N SER A 86 -13.34 -8.15 1.28
CA SER A 86 -14.12 -9.02 0.40
C SER A 86 -13.46 -9.33 -0.96
N GLY A 87 -12.51 -8.48 -1.38
CA GLY A 87 -11.89 -8.55 -2.70
C GLY A 87 -12.79 -8.08 -3.85
N ASP A 88 -13.80 -7.25 -3.59
CA ASP A 88 -14.65 -6.66 -4.62
C ASP A 88 -13.85 -5.74 -5.54
N GLU A 89 -13.64 -6.18 -6.78
CA GLU A 89 -12.85 -5.44 -7.76
C GLU A 89 -13.52 -4.17 -8.25
N LYS A 90 -14.85 -4.11 -8.31
CA LYS A 90 -15.55 -2.89 -8.74
C LYS A 90 -15.38 -1.80 -7.70
N LEU A 91 -15.45 -2.19 -6.41
CA LEU A 91 -15.22 -1.27 -5.30
C LEU A 91 -13.76 -0.79 -5.26
N MET A 92 -12.80 -1.66 -5.55
CA MET A 92 -11.38 -1.26 -5.66
C MET A 92 -11.16 -0.34 -6.86
N ALA A 93 -11.70 -0.67 -8.03
CA ALA A 93 -11.48 0.07 -9.27
C ALA A 93 -12.10 1.48 -9.28
N SER A 94 -13.06 1.77 -8.40
CA SER A 94 -13.64 3.10 -8.24
C SER A 94 -12.87 3.99 -7.26
N ASP A 95 -11.90 3.45 -6.53
CA ASP A 95 -11.10 4.25 -5.60
C ASP A 95 -10.18 5.23 -6.33
N ILE A 96 -9.93 6.37 -5.72
CA ILE A 96 -9.05 7.40 -6.31
C ILE A 96 -7.62 6.91 -6.45
N TYR A 97 -7.16 6.00 -5.58
CA TYR A 97 -5.81 5.41 -5.62
C TYR A 97 -5.73 4.15 -6.48
N ALA A 98 -6.83 3.75 -7.13
CA ALA A 98 -6.83 2.58 -7.98
C ALA A 98 -6.01 2.83 -9.25
N VAL A 99 -5.12 1.90 -9.56
CA VAL A 99 -4.22 2.00 -10.74
C VAL A 99 -5.03 2.01 -12.04
N SER A 100 -6.20 1.35 -12.05
CA SER A 100 -7.10 1.27 -13.20
C SER A 100 -8.10 2.41 -13.32
N ASN A 101 -8.16 3.36 -12.36
CA ASN A 101 -9.16 4.43 -12.39
C ASN A 101 -8.66 5.61 -13.25
N PRO A 102 -9.24 5.84 -14.46
CA PRO A 102 -8.78 6.90 -15.36
C PRO A 102 -9.07 8.30 -14.79
N LYS A 103 -9.99 8.43 -13.84
CA LYS A 103 -10.31 9.67 -13.13
C LYS A 103 -9.62 9.77 -11.76
N GLY A 104 -8.89 8.73 -11.36
CA GLY A 104 -8.13 8.69 -10.13
C GLY A 104 -6.77 9.37 -10.26
N VAL A 105 -5.97 9.26 -9.20
CA VAL A 105 -4.65 9.88 -9.11
C VAL A 105 -3.73 9.39 -10.24
N TRP A 106 -3.73 8.09 -10.54
CA TRP A 106 -2.86 7.50 -11.57
C TRP A 106 -3.28 7.84 -13.00
N GLY A 107 -4.58 8.00 -13.25
CA GLY A 107 -5.12 8.24 -14.59
C GLY A 107 -5.11 9.70 -15.03
N THR A 108 -5.34 10.62 -14.09
CA THR A 108 -5.45 12.05 -14.40
C THR A 108 -4.11 12.77 -14.43
N LYS A 109 -3.09 12.19 -13.82
CA LYS A 109 -1.86 12.92 -13.44
C LYS A 109 -2.18 14.25 -12.72
N ALA A 110 -3.36 14.37 -12.10
CA ALA A 110 -3.77 15.55 -11.35
C ALA A 110 -2.94 15.67 -10.08
N GLU A 111 -1.98 16.60 -10.17
CA GLU A 111 -1.11 17.12 -9.14
C GLU A 111 -0.09 16.13 -8.56
N GLU A 112 1.18 16.36 -8.93
CA GLU A 112 2.36 15.86 -8.21
C GLU A 112 2.31 16.12 -6.69
N GLY A 113 1.40 16.99 -6.21
CA GLY A 113 1.15 17.21 -4.79
C GLY A 113 0.25 16.20 -4.07
N LEU A 114 -0.53 15.38 -4.76
CA LEU A 114 -1.46 14.41 -4.15
C LEU A 114 -0.93 12.96 -4.12
N TYR A 115 0.10 12.65 -4.92
CA TYR A 115 0.72 11.31 -4.95
C TYR A 115 1.53 10.98 -3.71
N TRP A 116 1.88 12.02 -2.98
CA TRP A 116 2.77 11.99 -1.86
C TRP A 116 2.05 12.56 -0.67
N ILE A 117 2.03 11.82 0.42
CA ILE A 117 1.67 12.43 1.69
C ILE A 117 2.82 13.40 2.04
N ARG A 118 2.63 14.70 1.76
CA ARG A 118 3.59 15.79 2.01
C ARG A 118 3.74 16.07 3.48
#